data_AF-A0A2X0QW18-F1
#
_entry.id   AF-A0A2X0QW18-F1
#
_cell.length_a   1.000
_cell.length_b   1.000
_cell.length_c   1.000
_cell.angle_alpha   90.00
_cell.angle_beta   90.00
_cell.angle_gamma   90.00
#
_symmetry.space_group_name_H-M   'P 1'
#
loop_
_entity.id
_entity.type
_entity.pdbx_description
1 polymer ?
#
loop_
_entity_poly.entity_id
_entity_poly.type
_entity_poly.pdbx_seq_one_letter_code
_entity_poly.pdbx_strand_id
1 'polypeptide(L)'
;MIPGGDKYIWLVWALAFLIPWGLLYAVFPEQRRVMVLSSLLTAMFGLTEPIFVPEYWNPPSLFELAQRTGFDIESLIFCFGLGGIGVVLYNALTGKRLMPMSNHEHSNPRHRFHRVALGMPFVVFVALYFLPWNPIYPGITALLAGGLSGVLCRPDLAKKTLIGGALFAGFFPVLSNRVGNNGSRLYRAGVESSGAQRRDGRRFSNRRAIVWLWHRGVLVRGI
;
A
#
# COMPACT_ATOMS: atom_id res chain seq x y z
N MET A 1 -12.03 13.22 23.26
CA MET A 1 -11.23 11.97 23.23
C MET A 1 -12.21 10.83 22.97
N ILE A 2 -12.17 10.17 21.81
CA ILE A 2 -12.99 8.96 21.59
C ILE A 2 -12.16 7.78 22.13
N PRO A 3 -12.58 7.12 23.23
CA PRO A 3 -11.91 5.91 23.70
C PRO A 3 -12.03 4.84 22.60
N GLY A 4 -10.90 4.30 22.12
CA GLY A 4 -10.87 3.33 21.00
C GLY A 4 -10.56 3.92 19.61
N GLY A 5 -10.20 5.20 19.52
CA GLY A 5 -9.89 5.88 18.24
C GLY A 5 -8.82 5.18 17.38
N ASP A 6 -7.84 4.51 17.99
CA ASP A 6 -6.73 3.85 17.28
C ASP A 6 -7.21 2.70 16.38
N LYS A 7 -8.31 2.04 16.77
CA LYS A 7 -8.92 0.91 16.02
C LYS A 7 -9.57 1.37 14.71
N TYR A 8 -10.06 2.62 14.68
CA TYR A 8 -10.76 3.16 13.52
C TYR A 8 -9.83 3.88 12.53
N ILE A 9 -8.59 4.20 12.93
CA ILE A 9 -7.63 4.90 12.07
C ILE A 9 -7.37 4.12 10.79
N TRP A 10 -7.13 2.82 10.88
CA TRP A 10 -6.85 1.96 9.72
C TRP A 10 -8.05 1.86 8.77
N LEU A 11 -9.26 1.71 9.32
CA LEU A 11 -10.48 1.71 8.52
C LEU A 11 -10.73 3.05 7.84
N VAL A 12 -10.56 4.17 8.56
CA VAL A 12 -10.72 5.52 8.00
C VAL A 12 -9.74 5.75 6.86
N TRP A 13 -8.50 5.28 6.99
CA TRP A 13 -7.52 5.37 5.91
C TRP A 13 -7.87 4.48 4.71
N ALA A 14 -8.27 3.22 4.96
CA ALA A 14 -8.71 2.33 3.89
C ALA A 14 -9.89 2.92 3.10
N LEU A 15 -10.87 3.50 3.80
CA LEU A 15 -12.00 4.20 3.18
C LEU A 15 -11.58 5.50 2.47
N ALA A 16 -10.62 6.24 3.00
CA ALA A 16 -10.10 7.43 2.34
C ALA A 16 -9.47 7.11 0.98
N PHE A 17 -8.89 5.92 0.80
CA PHE A 17 -8.40 5.44 -0.50
C PHE A 17 -9.54 5.15 -1.50
N LEU A 18 -10.77 4.88 -1.03
CA LEU A 18 -11.92 4.73 -1.92
C LEU A 18 -12.38 6.06 -2.53
N ILE A 19 -12.04 7.21 -1.93
CA ILE A 19 -12.40 8.54 -2.47
C ILE A 19 -11.74 8.79 -3.84
N PRO A 20 -10.40 8.74 -3.99
CA PRO A 20 -9.76 8.90 -5.30
C PRO A 20 -10.16 7.77 -6.26
N TRP A 21 -10.39 6.55 -5.75
CA TRP A 21 -10.92 5.45 -6.55
C TRP A 21 -12.30 5.80 -7.15
N GLY A 22 -13.23 6.27 -6.33
CA GLY A 22 -14.59 6.63 -6.76
C GLY A 22 -14.59 7.81 -7.72
N LEU A 23 -13.72 8.79 -7.50
CA LEU A 23 -13.54 9.92 -8.41
C LEU A 23 -13.06 9.46 -9.79
N LEU A 24 -12.03 8.62 -9.84
CA LEU A 24 -11.50 8.08 -11.10
C LEU A 24 -12.55 7.19 -11.80
N TYR A 25 -13.30 6.40 -11.04
CA TYR A 25 -14.40 5.58 -11.56
C TYR A 25 -15.50 6.44 -12.20
N ALA A 26 -15.86 7.57 -11.58
CA ALA A 26 -16.86 8.49 -12.10
C ALA A 26 -16.38 9.19 -13.39
N VAL A 27 -15.15 9.72 -13.39
CA VAL A 27 -14.59 10.53 -14.49
C VAL A 27 -14.21 9.71 -15.73
N PHE A 28 -13.77 8.46 -15.57
CA PHE A 28 -13.26 7.63 -16.67
C PHE A 28 -14.14 6.39 -16.94
N PRO A 29 -15.32 6.56 -17.57
CA PRO A 29 -16.26 5.46 -17.81
C PRO A 29 -15.67 4.32 -18.66
N GLU A 30 -14.79 4.65 -19.60
CA GLU A 30 -14.14 3.67 -20.50
C GLU A 30 -13.23 2.68 -19.74
N GLN A 31 -12.75 3.03 -18.54
CA GLN A 31 -11.77 2.22 -17.79
C GLN A 31 -12.41 1.46 -16.61
N ARG A 32 -13.71 1.66 -16.34
CA ARG A 32 -14.42 1.11 -15.17
C ARG A 32 -14.29 -0.40 -15.04
N ARG A 33 -14.46 -1.14 -16.14
CA ARG A 33 -14.38 -2.61 -16.13
C ARG A 33 -12.98 -3.10 -15.71
N VAL A 34 -11.94 -2.50 -16.27
CA VAL A 34 -10.55 -2.85 -15.94
C VAL A 34 -10.20 -2.43 -14.51
N MET A 35 -10.70 -1.28 -14.08
CA MET A 35 -10.54 -0.76 -12.72
C MET A 35 -11.14 -1.69 -11.68
N VAL A 36 -12.42 -2.08 -11.83
CA VAL A 36 -13.10 -3.01 -10.91
C VAL A 36 -12.43 -4.38 -10.91
N LEU A 37 -12.11 -4.92 -12.09
CA LEU A 37 -11.45 -6.23 -12.19
C LEU A 37 -10.08 -6.22 -11.48
N SER A 38 -9.27 -5.18 -11.71
CA SER A 38 -7.96 -5.05 -11.07
C SER A 38 -8.08 -4.85 -9.56
N SER A 39 -9.11 -4.11 -9.12
CA SER A 39 -9.42 -3.92 -7.69
C SER A 39 -9.78 -5.25 -7.02
N LEU A 40 -10.65 -6.05 -7.64
CA LEU A 40 -11.04 -7.36 -7.12
C LEU A 40 -9.87 -8.34 -7.08
N LEU A 41 -9.06 -8.42 -8.14
CA LEU A 41 -7.88 -9.27 -8.16
C LEU A 41 -6.85 -8.84 -7.10
N THR A 42 -6.65 -7.54 -6.94
CA THR A 42 -5.68 -7.02 -5.95
C THR A 42 -6.20 -7.19 -4.53
N ALA A 43 -7.50 -7.09 -4.30
CA ALA A 43 -8.12 -7.33 -3.00
C ALA A 43 -7.83 -8.74 -2.47
N MET A 44 -7.63 -9.74 -3.35
CA MET A 44 -7.22 -11.09 -2.92
C MET A 44 -5.87 -11.08 -2.19
N PHE A 45 -4.97 -10.13 -2.47
CA PHE A 45 -3.74 -9.99 -1.68
C PHE A 45 -4.02 -9.55 -0.24
N GLY A 46 -5.13 -8.86 0.03
CA GLY A 46 -5.55 -8.59 1.41
C GLY A 46 -5.88 -9.87 2.19
N LEU A 47 -6.28 -10.96 1.52
CA LEU A 47 -6.45 -12.27 2.17
C LEU A 47 -5.12 -12.93 2.54
N THR A 48 -3.99 -12.47 2.00
CA THR A 48 -2.65 -12.99 2.32
C THR A 48 -2.02 -12.33 3.55
N GLU A 49 -2.72 -11.38 4.17
CA GLU A 49 -2.30 -10.70 5.40
C GLU A 49 -1.92 -11.64 6.56
N PRO A 50 -2.56 -12.80 6.78
CA PRO A 50 -2.13 -13.76 7.81
C PRO A 50 -0.70 -14.30 7.64
N ILE A 51 -0.10 -14.13 6.46
CA ILE A 51 1.31 -14.50 6.21
C ILE A 51 2.26 -13.46 6.79
N PHE A 52 1.80 -12.21 6.93
CA PHE A 52 2.60 -11.07 7.38
C PHE A 52 2.31 -10.70 8.85
N VAL A 53 1.12 -11.02 9.36
CA VAL A 53 0.75 -10.82 10.76
C VAL A 53 1.03 -12.10 11.55
N PRO A 54 1.69 -12.05 12.73
CA PRO A 54 2.21 -10.88 13.45
C PRO A 54 3.69 -10.56 13.17
N GLU A 55 4.37 -11.37 12.34
CA GLU A 55 5.83 -11.38 12.23
C GLU A 55 6.42 -10.12 11.57
N TYR A 56 5.66 -9.48 10.68
CA TYR A 56 6.01 -8.22 10.03
C TYR A 56 5.31 -7.01 10.67
N TRP A 57 4.01 -7.09 10.90
CA TRP A 57 3.19 -5.96 11.37
C TRP A 57 1.97 -6.44 12.16
N ASN A 58 1.57 -5.72 13.22
CA ASN A 58 0.43 -6.08 14.08
C ASN A 58 -0.38 -4.81 14.45
N PRO A 59 -1.27 -4.33 13.56
CA PRO A 59 -2.06 -3.15 13.83
C PRO A 59 -3.25 -3.48 14.74
N PRO A 60 -3.69 -2.53 15.60
CA PRO A 60 -4.97 -2.65 16.26
C PRO A 60 -6.09 -2.45 15.22
N SER A 61 -6.69 -3.54 14.75
CA SER A 61 -7.76 -3.49 13.75
C SER A 61 -9.16 -3.48 14.34
N LEU A 62 -10.14 -3.20 13.49
CA LEU A 62 -11.56 -3.23 13.84
C LEU A 62 -11.91 -4.64 14.35
N PHE A 63 -12.49 -4.69 15.55
CA PHE A 63 -12.82 -5.93 16.29
C PHE A 63 -11.62 -6.81 16.70
N GLU A 64 -10.38 -6.32 16.62
CA GLU A 64 -9.18 -7.10 16.97
C GLU A 64 -9.00 -8.37 16.10
N LEU A 65 -9.53 -8.39 14.86
CA LEU A 65 -9.41 -9.56 13.99
C LEU A 65 -7.94 -9.86 13.65
N ALA A 66 -7.08 -8.87 13.39
CA ALA A 66 -5.64 -9.10 13.17
C ALA A 66 -5.00 -9.87 14.33
N GLN A 67 -5.42 -9.58 15.55
CA GLN A 67 -4.87 -10.19 16.76
C GLN A 67 -5.44 -11.58 17.01
N ARG A 68 -6.65 -11.89 16.52
CA ARG A 68 -7.33 -13.17 16.71
C ARG A 68 -7.13 -14.15 15.56
N THR A 69 -7.03 -13.66 14.33
CA THR A 69 -7.02 -14.44 13.09
C THR A 69 -5.89 -14.05 12.12
N GLY A 70 -5.14 -12.98 12.39
CA GLY A 70 -4.10 -12.49 11.49
C GLY A 70 -4.64 -11.78 10.23
N PHE A 71 -5.92 -11.44 10.20
CA PHE A 71 -6.62 -10.96 9.00
C PHE A 71 -7.45 -9.72 9.31
N ASP A 72 -7.40 -8.69 8.45
CA ASP A 72 -8.15 -7.45 8.60
C ASP A 72 -8.98 -7.13 7.34
N ILE A 73 -10.22 -6.68 7.56
CA ILE A 73 -11.12 -6.25 6.47
C ILE A 73 -10.60 -4.95 5.83
N GLU A 74 -9.92 -4.14 6.62
CA GLU A 74 -9.28 -2.89 6.23
C GLU A 74 -8.25 -3.13 5.12
N SER A 75 -7.49 -4.23 5.19
CA SER A 75 -6.50 -4.60 4.20
C SER A 75 -7.14 -5.02 2.87
N LEU A 76 -8.31 -5.67 2.89
CA LEU A 76 -9.08 -5.91 1.66
C LEU A 76 -9.50 -4.60 0.99
N ILE A 77 -10.06 -3.66 1.76
CA ILE A 77 -10.53 -2.37 1.24
C ILE A 77 -9.36 -1.55 0.68
N PHE A 78 -8.24 -1.54 1.41
CA PHE A 78 -7.03 -0.85 0.99
C PHE A 78 -6.47 -1.45 -0.32
N CYS A 79 -6.30 -2.78 -0.38
CA CYS A 79 -5.83 -3.47 -1.58
C CYS A 79 -6.78 -3.29 -2.77
N PHE A 80 -8.10 -3.25 -2.53
CA PHE A 80 -9.10 -2.95 -3.54
C PHE A 80 -8.87 -1.55 -4.15
N GLY A 81 -8.82 -0.52 -3.31
CA GLY A 81 -8.59 0.86 -3.75
C GLY A 81 -7.27 1.01 -4.50
N LEU A 82 -6.20 0.41 -3.97
CA LEU A 82 -4.86 0.46 -4.53
C LEU A 82 -4.77 -0.20 -5.91
N GLY A 83 -5.39 -1.37 -6.09
CA GLY A 83 -5.41 -2.08 -7.37
C GLY A 83 -6.14 -1.30 -8.47
N GLY A 84 -7.29 -0.71 -8.14
CA GLY A 84 -8.06 0.09 -9.08
C GLY A 84 -7.38 1.39 -9.47
N ILE A 85 -6.85 2.13 -8.49
CA ILE A 85 -6.11 3.38 -8.76
C ILE A 85 -4.85 3.06 -9.57
N GLY A 86 -4.09 2.04 -9.17
CA GLY A 86 -2.82 1.68 -9.82
C GLY A 86 -2.95 1.39 -11.31
N VAL A 87 -4.02 0.72 -11.75
CA VAL A 87 -4.20 0.36 -13.16
C VAL A 87 -4.61 1.54 -14.05
N VAL A 88 -5.34 2.53 -13.50
CA VAL A 88 -5.88 3.66 -14.28
C VAL A 88 -5.09 4.95 -14.13
N LEU A 89 -4.34 5.14 -13.03
CA LEU A 89 -3.71 6.42 -12.70
C LEU A 89 -2.81 6.95 -13.81
N TYR A 90 -1.96 6.10 -14.39
CA TYR A 90 -1.11 6.50 -15.52
C TYR A 90 -1.93 6.96 -16.73
N ASN A 91 -2.98 6.22 -17.08
CA ASN A 91 -3.83 6.54 -18.23
C ASN A 91 -4.64 7.81 -17.98
N ALA A 92 -5.13 8.00 -16.76
CA ALA A 92 -5.84 9.21 -16.33
C ALA A 92 -4.96 10.45 -16.43
N LEU A 93 -3.68 10.36 -16.01
CA LEU A 93 -2.73 11.47 -16.07
C LEU A 93 -2.21 11.75 -17.49
N THR A 94 -2.09 10.73 -18.33
CA THR A 94 -1.53 10.87 -19.69
C THR A 94 -2.59 10.97 -20.80
N GLY A 95 -3.88 10.86 -20.46
CA GLY A 95 -4.98 10.85 -21.42
C GLY A 95 -4.97 9.65 -22.37
N LYS A 96 -4.16 8.63 -22.09
CA LYS A 96 -4.00 7.45 -22.96
C LYS A 96 -5.15 6.46 -22.77
N ARG A 97 -5.59 5.85 -23.87
CA ARG A 97 -6.63 4.81 -23.86
C ARG A 97 -6.03 3.42 -23.79
N LEU A 98 -6.71 2.53 -23.06
CA LEU A 98 -6.41 1.10 -23.07
C LEU A 98 -6.91 0.53 -24.41
N MET A 99 -5.98 0.03 -25.23
CA MET A 99 -6.30 -0.61 -26.50
C MET A 99 -5.86 -2.08 -26.48
N PRO A 100 -6.64 -2.98 -27.11
CA PRO A 100 -6.20 -4.35 -27.32
C PRO A 100 -4.91 -4.37 -28.14
N MET A 101 -4.01 -5.29 -27.81
CA MET A 101 -2.73 -5.46 -28.50
C MET A 101 -2.96 -5.92 -29.95
N SER A 102 -2.14 -5.46 -30.89
CA SER A 102 -2.21 -5.91 -32.27
C SER A 102 -1.76 -7.37 -32.43
N ASN A 103 -2.35 -8.09 -33.37
CA ASN A 103 -2.00 -9.50 -33.64
C ASN A 103 -0.52 -9.70 -34.02
N HIS A 104 0.12 -8.67 -34.60
CA HIS A 104 1.53 -8.70 -34.98
C HIS A 104 2.47 -8.61 -33.77
N GLU A 105 2.11 -7.85 -32.73
CA GLU A 105 2.86 -7.86 -31.47
C GLU A 105 2.66 -9.18 -30.72
N HIS A 106 1.45 -9.74 -30.76
CA HIS A 106 1.12 -10.99 -30.07
C HIS A 106 1.91 -12.21 -30.59
N SER A 107 2.31 -12.21 -31.86
CA SER A 107 3.09 -13.30 -32.48
C SER A 107 4.60 -13.21 -32.23
N ASN A 108 5.08 -12.16 -31.56
CA ASN A 108 6.50 -11.99 -31.28
C ASN A 108 6.99 -13.09 -30.31
N PRO A 109 8.16 -13.72 -30.55
CA PRO A 109 8.69 -14.82 -29.73
C PRO A 109 8.85 -14.48 -28.23
N ARG A 110 8.91 -13.21 -27.83
CA ARG A 110 8.92 -12.82 -26.41
C ARG A 110 7.60 -13.14 -25.69
N HIS A 111 6.48 -13.15 -26.41
CA HIS A 111 5.16 -13.45 -25.85
C HIS A 111 4.98 -14.94 -25.48
N ARG A 112 5.82 -15.84 -25.99
CA ARG A 112 5.82 -17.25 -25.56
C ARG A 112 6.09 -17.39 -24.06
N PHE A 113 6.83 -16.45 -23.47
CA PHE A 113 7.17 -16.42 -22.05
C PHE A 113 6.18 -15.61 -21.21
N HIS A 114 5.11 -15.07 -21.79
CA HIS A 114 4.14 -14.25 -21.06
C HIS A 114 3.53 -15.00 -19.85
N ARG A 115 3.19 -16.28 -20.02
CA ARG A 115 2.65 -17.11 -18.94
C ARG A 115 3.67 -17.30 -17.80
N VAL A 116 4.94 -17.47 -18.17
CA VAL A 116 6.04 -17.58 -17.19
C VAL A 116 6.19 -16.25 -16.44
N ALA A 117 6.19 -15.12 -17.15
CA ALA A 117 6.29 -13.80 -16.55
C ALA A 117 5.13 -13.47 -15.60
N LEU A 118 3.91 -13.95 -15.88
CA LEU A 118 2.77 -13.80 -14.98
C LEU A 118 2.90 -14.69 -13.73
N GLY A 119 3.54 -15.85 -13.86
CA GLY A 119 3.80 -16.78 -12.76
C GLY A 119 5.00 -16.41 -11.88
N MET A 120 5.94 -15.58 -12.37
CA MET A 120 7.18 -15.24 -11.67
C MET A 120 7.00 -14.75 -10.23
N PRO A 121 6.07 -13.81 -9.91
CA PRO A 121 5.89 -13.38 -8.53
C PRO A 121 5.54 -14.55 -7.59
N PHE A 122 4.69 -15.47 -8.03
CA PHE A 122 4.28 -16.63 -7.22
C PHE A 122 5.43 -17.61 -7.01
N VAL A 123 6.18 -17.91 -8.08
CA VAL A 123 7.32 -18.84 -8.01
C VAL A 123 8.41 -18.28 -7.08
N VAL A 124 8.76 -17.00 -7.25
CA VAL A 124 9.77 -16.34 -6.41
C VAL A 124 9.31 -16.26 -4.96
N PHE A 125 8.05 -15.92 -4.73
CA PHE A 125 7.51 -15.85 -3.37
C PHE A 125 7.59 -17.22 -2.67
N VAL A 126 7.10 -18.29 -3.29
CA VAL A 126 7.14 -19.64 -2.71
C VAL A 126 8.57 -20.10 -2.44
N ALA A 127 9.49 -19.85 -3.38
CA ALA A 127 10.90 -20.23 -3.21
C ALA A 127 11.56 -19.50 -2.03
N LEU A 128 11.25 -18.21 -1.85
CA LEU A 128 11.83 -17.36 -0.81
C LEU A 128 11.09 -17.46 0.54
N TYR A 129 9.85 -17.94 0.56
CA TYR A 129 9.05 -18.06 1.77
C TYR A 129 9.63 -19.06 2.78
N PHE A 130 10.29 -20.12 2.30
CA PHE A 130 10.89 -21.14 3.18
C PHE A 130 12.19 -20.70 3.87
N LEU A 131 12.70 -19.50 3.57
CA LEU A 131 13.87 -18.96 4.25
C LEU A 131 13.48 -18.34 5.60
N PRO A 132 14.32 -18.45 6.65
CA PRO A 132 14.01 -17.98 8.00
C PRO A 132 14.22 -16.46 8.16
N TRP A 133 13.53 -15.67 7.35
CA TRP A 133 13.59 -14.20 7.34
C TRP A 133 12.18 -13.61 7.32
N ASN A 134 12.07 -12.30 7.58
CA ASN A 134 10.78 -11.62 7.64
C ASN A 134 10.03 -11.74 6.28
N PRO A 135 8.75 -12.18 6.27
CA PRO A 135 7.95 -12.40 5.06
C PRO A 135 7.84 -11.19 4.11
N ILE A 136 8.11 -9.96 4.59
CA ILE A 136 8.17 -8.79 3.72
C ILE A 136 9.23 -8.90 2.61
N TYR A 137 10.40 -9.48 2.90
CA TYR A 137 11.49 -9.54 1.91
C TYR A 137 11.13 -10.45 0.73
N PRO A 138 10.60 -11.68 0.95
CA PRO A 138 9.97 -12.48 -0.11
C PRO A 138 8.89 -11.73 -0.89
N GLY A 139 8.03 -10.96 -0.21
CA GLY A 139 6.97 -10.19 -0.87
C GLY A 139 7.50 -9.12 -1.83
N ILE A 140 8.42 -8.28 -1.37
CA ILE A 140 9.01 -7.22 -2.19
C ILE A 140 9.78 -7.82 -3.37
N THR A 141 10.61 -8.84 -3.12
CA THR A 141 11.42 -9.49 -4.15
C THR A 141 10.56 -10.19 -5.20
N ALA A 142 9.46 -10.84 -4.80
CA ALA A 142 8.48 -11.43 -5.70
C ALA A 142 7.82 -10.39 -6.62
N LEU A 143 7.35 -9.27 -6.05
CA LEU A 143 6.71 -8.20 -6.83
C LEU A 143 7.71 -7.52 -7.78
N LEU A 144 8.95 -7.31 -7.35
CA LEU A 144 10.02 -6.79 -8.21
C LEU A 144 10.35 -7.75 -9.35
N ALA A 145 10.49 -9.05 -9.05
CA ALA A 145 10.76 -10.07 -10.06
C ALA A 145 9.63 -10.14 -11.10
N GLY A 146 8.37 -10.08 -10.65
CA GLY A 146 7.20 -10.00 -11.52
C GLY A 146 7.17 -8.75 -12.41
N GLY A 147 7.48 -7.59 -11.84
CA GLY A 147 7.60 -6.34 -12.58
C GLY A 147 8.70 -6.41 -13.66
N LEU A 148 9.88 -6.92 -13.29
CA LEU A 148 11.01 -7.10 -14.20
C LEU A 148 10.68 -8.10 -15.31
N SER A 149 10.09 -9.26 -14.98
CA SER A 149 9.70 -10.24 -15.99
C SER A 149 8.64 -9.70 -16.94
N GLY A 150 7.70 -8.88 -16.44
CA GLY A 150 6.72 -8.18 -17.26
C GLY A 150 7.38 -7.19 -18.24
N VAL A 151 8.34 -6.40 -17.77
CA VAL A 151 9.09 -5.45 -18.61
C VAL A 151 9.97 -6.17 -19.64
N LEU A 152 10.60 -7.28 -19.28
CA LEU A 152 11.40 -8.10 -20.20
C LEU A 152 10.54 -8.72 -21.30
N CYS A 153 9.32 -9.16 -20.98
CA CYS A 153 8.38 -9.67 -21.98
C CYS A 153 7.80 -8.55 -22.85
N ARG A 154 7.56 -7.37 -22.28
CA ARG A 154 6.95 -6.23 -22.97
C ARG A 154 7.70 -4.92 -22.69
N PRO A 155 8.81 -4.66 -23.41
CA PRO A 155 9.63 -3.47 -23.19
C PRO A 155 8.91 -2.15 -23.49
N ASP A 156 7.85 -2.17 -24.31
CA ASP A 156 6.95 -1.01 -24.51
C ASP A 156 6.35 -0.49 -23.18
N LEU A 157 6.14 -1.39 -22.23
CA LEU A 157 5.54 -1.07 -20.93
C LEU A 157 6.56 -0.51 -19.93
N ALA A 158 7.87 -0.65 -20.18
CA ALA A 158 8.94 -0.29 -19.24
C ALA A 158 8.80 1.14 -18.70
N LYS A 159 8.61 2.11 -19.61
CA LYS A 159 8.44 3.52 -19.25
C LYS A 159 7.17 3.74 -18.42
N LYS A 160 6.08 3.03 -18.74
CA LYS A 160 4.80 3.17 -18.02
C LYS A 160 4.92 2.59 -16.61
N THR A 161 5.59 1.44 -16.46
CA THR A 161 5.87 0.81 -15.16
C THR A 161 6.78 1.69 -14.30
N LEU A 162 7.84 2.26 -14.86
CA LEU A 162 8.76 3.14 -14.12
C LEU A 162 8.07 4.45 -13.68
N ILE A 163 7.31 5.09 -14.57
CA ILE A 163 6.56 6.31 -14.21
C ILE A 163 5.50 5.99 -13.15
N GLY A 164 4.76 4.89 -13.31
CA GLY A 164 3.78 4.44 -12.30
C GLY A 164 4.42 4.16 -10.95
N GLY A 165 5.54 3.46 -10.93
CA GLY A 165 6.31 3.19 -9.71
C GLY A 165 6.84 4.46 -9.05
N ALA A 166 7.37 5.40 -9.83
CA ALA A 166 7.84 6.69 -9.33
C ALA A 166 6.70 7.56 -8.78
N LEU A 167 5.54 7.58 -9.46
CA LEU A 167 4.34 8.29 -8.99
C LEU A 167 3.84 7.70 -7.67
N PHE A 168 3.83 6.37 -7.54
CA PHE A 168 3.43 5.69 -6.32
C PHE A 168 4.42 5.96 -5.16
N ALA A 169 5.72 5.88 -5.44
CA ALA A 169 6.79 6.20 -4.50
C ALA A 169 6.77 7.67 -4.06
N GLY A 170 6.33 8.60 -4.92
CA GLY A 170 6.14 10.01 -4.57
C GLY A 170 4.85 10.30 -3.81
N PHE A 171 3.76 9.60 -4.13
CA PHE A 171 2.46 9.77 -3.47
C PHE A 171 2.51 9.39 -1.99
N PHE A 172 3.19 8.28 -1.66
CA PHE A 172 3.20 7.72 -0.31
C PHE A 172 3.85 8.65 0.75
N PRO A 173 5.04 9.24 0.53
CA PRO A 173 5.63 10.22 1.44
C PRO A 173 4.84 11.53 1.53
N VAL A 174 4.22 12.00 0.44
CA VAL A 174 3.42 13.23 0.47
C VAL A 174 2.18 13.04 1.35
N LEU A 175 1.48 11.91 1.20
CA LEU A 175 0.36 11.56 2.07
C LEU A 175 0.83 11.42 3.52
N SER A 176 1.92 10.69 3.78
CA SER A 176 2.47 10.49 5.13
C SER A 176 2.92 11.80 5.80
N ASN A 177 3.64 12.66 5.08
CA ASN A 177 4.12 13.95 5.61
C ASN A 177 2.97 14.92 5.91
N ARG A 178 1.93 14.96 5.06
CA ARG A 178 0.73 15.77 5.33
C ARG A 178 -0.02 15.26 6.56
N VAL A 179 -0.04 13.95 6.78
CA VAL A 179 -0.67 13.31 7.94
C VAL A 179 0.11 13.58 9.23
N GLY A 180 1.43 13.46 9.22
CA GLY A 180 2.27 13.77 10.39
C GLY A 180 2.15 15.24 10.83
N ASN A 181 2.02 16.16 9.88
CA ASN A 181 1.86 17.59 10.17
C ASN A 181 0.45 17.97 10.68
N ASN A 182 -0.59 17.31 10.18
CA ASN A 182 -1.97 17.56 10.64
C ASN A 182 -2.27 16.86 11.98
N GLY A 183 -1.73 15.65 12.20
CA GLY A 183 -1.87 14.93 13.48
C GLY A 183 -1.20 15.68 14.64
N SER A 184 -0.01 16.25 14.41
CA SER A 184 0.71 17.04 15.42
C SER A 184 0.02 18.38 15.75
N ARG A 185 -0.66 19.01 14.77
CA ARG A 185 -1.48 20.22 15.00
C ARG A 185 -2.74 19.95 15.82
N LEU A 186 -3.45 18.85 15.53
CA LEU A 186 -4.64 18.45 16.29
C LEU A 186 -4.28 18.05 17.73
N TYR A 187 -3.14 17.39 17.93
CA TYR A 187 -2.62 17.06 19.27
C TYR A 187 -2.28 18.32 20.07
N ARG A 188 -1.64 19.32 19.44
CA ARG A 188 -1.30 20.60 20.09
C ARG A 188 -2.53 21.44 20.44
N ALA A 189 -3.54 21.48 19.57
CA ALA A 189 -4.81 22.16 19.83
C ALA A 189 -5.64 21.47 20.94
N GLY A 190 -5.58 20.14 21.06
CA GLY A 190 -6.18 19.39 22.16
C GLY A 190 -5.50 19.61 23.51
N VAL A 191 -4.17 19.81 23.51
CA VAL A 191 -3.39 20.13 24.72
C VAL A 191 -3.61 21.58 25.16
N GLU A 192 -3.76 22.54 24.25
CA GLU A 192 -4.08 23.94 24.60
C GLU A 192 -5.50 24.10 25.16
N SER A 193 -6.49 23.36 24.62
CA SER A 193 -7.86 23.38 25.14
C SER A 193 -8.04 22.66 26.48
N SER A 194 -7.13 21.72 26.82
CA SER A 194 -7.10 21.04 28.12
C SER A 194 -6.12 21.70 29.12
N GLY A 195 -5.43 22.77 28.71
CA GLY A 195 -4.29 23.38 29.39
C GLY A 195 -4.59 24.56 30.31
N ALA A 196 -5.85 24.76 30.71
CA ALA A 196 -6.22 25.78 31.69
C ALA A 196 -6.25 25.26 33.14
N GLN A 197 -5.50 24.22 33.52
CA GLN A 197 -5.25 23.94 34.94
C GLN A 197 -4.07 22.99 35.16
N ARG A 198 -2.85 23.53 35.31
CA ARG A 198 -1.88 23.16 36.37
C ARG A 198 -0.55 23.88 36.16
N ARG A 199 -0.33 24.88 37.01
CA ARG A 199 1.01 25.24 37.48
C ARG A 199 1.62 23.99 38.12
N ASP A 200 2.65 23.41 37.53
CA ASP A 200 3.80 22.96 38.31
C ASP A 200 5.04 22.88 37.41
N GLY A 201 6.11 23.52 37.89
CA GLY A 201 7.34 23.71 37.15
C GLY A 201 8.17 22.43 37.14
N ARG A 202 8.03 21.62 36.09
CA ARG A 202 9.11 20.71 35.66
C ARG A 202 9.30 20.80 34.16
N ARG A 203 10.41 21.45 33.79
CA ARG A 203 10.92 21.65 32.44
C ARG A 203 11.27 20.29 31.82
N PHE A 204 10.31 19.64 31.17
CA PHE A 204 10.58 18.45 30.36
C PHE A 204 11.25 18.88 29.05
N SER A 205 12.49 18.44 28.87
CA SER A 205 13.37 18.77 27.74
C SER A 205 12.78 18.33 26.40
N ASN A 206 12.63 19.32 25.52
CA ASN A 206 11.85 19.36 24.29
C ASN A 206 12.55 18.71 23.07
N ARG A 207 13.22 17.55 23.21
CA ARG A 207 13.96 16.91 22.10
C ARG A 207 13.69 15.43 21.84
N ARG A 208 12.77 14.78 22.56
CA ARG A 208 12.56 13.32 22.44
C ARG A 208 11.22 12.87 21.86
N ALA A 209 10.35 13.77 21.38
CA ALA A 209 9.02 13.36 20.89
C ALA A 209 8.95 13.10 19.37
N ILE A 210 9.87 13.64 18.56
CA ILE A 210 9.76 13.60 17.09
C ILE A 210 10.51 12.42 16.44
N VAL A 211 11.37 11.71 17.20
CA VAL A 211 12.12 10.53 16.71
C VAL A 211 11.39 9.21 17.04
N TRP A 212 10.29 9.26 17.78
CA TRP A 212 9.65 8.08 18.38
C TRP A 212 8.78 7.22 17.43
N LEU A 213 8.43 7.73 16.23
CA LEU A 213 7.56 7.02 15.28
C LEU A 213 8.29 6.42 14.06
N TRP A 214 9.60 6.62 13.95
CA TRP A 214 10.39 6.12 12.80
C TRP A 214 11.51 5.15 13.20
N HIS A 215 12.01 5.20 14.43
CA HIS A 215 13.26 4.51 14.79
C HIS A 215 13.12 3.10 15.39
N ARG A 216 11.91 2.55 15.54
CA ARG A 216 11.69 1.16 16.03
C ARG A 216 11.29 0.13 14.96
N GLY A 217 11.42 0.45 13.68
CA GLY A 217 11.26 -0.52 12.58
C GLY A 217 12.57 -1.11 12.03
N VAL A 218 13.75 -0.70 12.51
CA VAL A 218 15.04 -0.99 11.83
C VAL A 218 16.18 -1.46 12.76
N LEU A 219 15.96 -1.74 14.05
CA LEU A 219 17.06 -2.23 14.93
C LEU A 219 16.74 -3.54 15.64
N VAL A 220 17.34 -4.59 15.08
CA VAL A 220 17.82 -5.81 15.73
C VAL A 220 18.26 -5.55 17.18
N ARG A 221 17.62 -6.26 18.12
CA ARG A 221 18.18 -6.80 19.37
C ARG A 221 17.33 -8.06 19.64
N GLY A 222 17.83 -9.29 19.53
CA GLY A 222 19.09 -9.76 20.09
C GLY A 222 18.92 -9.90 21.60
N ILE A 223 18.10 -10.87 22.01
CA ILE A 223 18.27 -11.93 23.02
C ILE A 223 17.31 -13.05 22.59
#